data_AF-A0A5C7WXS9-F1
#
_entry.id   AF-A0A5C7WXS9-F1
#
_cell.length_a   1.000
_cell.length_b   1.000
_cell.length_c   1.000
_cell.angle_alpha   90.00
_cell.angle_beta   90.00
_cell.angle_gamma   90.00
#
_symmetry.space_group_name_H-M   'P 1'
#
loop_
_entity.id
_entity.type
_entity.pdbx_description
1 polymer ?
#
loop_
_entity_poly.entity_id
_entity_poly.type
_entity_poly.pdbx_seq_one_letter_code
_entity_poly.pdbx_strand_id
1 'polypeptide(L)'
;MNWFERLTGFAEDDYLSTQRRLSVEDGYLVSTVNDRRYGIGEFSLPTLAELRGRVDPTGGPRSSLDGLVGDARALHRDPRFGGALFQVASQFNVLEMISPHVTPEQGVGRYAHDPTQGPACAIAVGGATIYRNYLVPVGGAIGQTADRQIDTLAEVGVALAELTGLPTTGLWSMRNGYALATAEGLAAIGDALGSADEDVRDAVRGHLAIGLHRDAEVTDVDDVEGERRPRVSQAFCSALPVGYSHLAARQWEPFARLVLESTYEATLLAAAEQARRGGSTTVLLTTVGGGAFGNDMTWILDAIERAVRVVEHAGLDIRIVGHRDLHPGVRRLIARWAEAAD
;
A
#
# COMPACT_ATOMS: atom_id res chain seq x y z
N MET A 1 14.60 -19.47 -14.14
CA MET A 1 13.15 -19.26 -13.96
C MET A 1 12.93 -18.26 -12.85
N ASN A 2 12.36 -17.10 -13.15
CA ASN A 2 11.97 -16.12 -12.12
C ASN A 2 10.64 -16.53 -11.46
N TRP A 3 10.15 -15.75 -10.51
CA TRP A 3 8.90 -16.06 -9.81
C TRP A 3 7.68 -16.07 -10.74
N PHE A 4 7.65 -15.20 -11.76
CA PHE A 4 6.54 -15.10 -12.72
C PHE A 4 6.43 -16.39 -13.53
N GLU A 5 7.53 -16.80 -14.19
CA GLU A 5 7.57 -17.98 -15.04
C GLU A 5 7.27 -19.28 -14.25
N ARG A 6 7.66 -19.33 -12.97
CA ARG A 6 7.30 -20.45 -12.09
C ARG A 6 5.77 -20.56 -11.87
N LEU A 7 5.07 -19.44 -11.77
CA LEU A 7 3.62 -19.43 -11.58
C LEU A 7 2.89 -19.68 -12.90
N THR A 8 3.27 -18.95 -13.95
CA THR A 8 2.53 -18.92 -15.21
C THR A 8 2.96 -20.00 -16.20
N GLY A 9 4.15 -20.59 -16.04
CA GLY A 9 4.69 -21.59 -16.97
C GLY A 9 5.27 -20.99 -18.25
N PHE A 10 5.40 -19.66 -18.35
CA PHE A 10 6.03 -18.98 -19.48
C PHE A 10 6.80 -17.74 -19.01
N ALA A 11 7.86 -17.38 -19.74
CA ALA A 11 8.61 -16.17 -19.49
C ALA A 11 7.78 -14.93 -19.84
N GLU A 12 7.79 -13.92 -18.97
CA GLU A 12 7.16 -12.62 -19.23
C GLU A 12 7.81 -11.96 -20.46
N ASP A 13 6.99 -11.59 -21.45
CA ASP A 13 7.40 -11.04 -22.74
C ASP A 13 6.68 -9.71 -23.03
N ASP A 14 6.25 -9.46 -24.28
CA ASP A 14 5.45 -8.28 -24.60
C ASP A 14 4.11 -8.27 -23.85
N TYR A 15 3.67 -7.07 -23.49
CA TYR A 15 2.53 -6.88 -22.60
C TYR A 15 1.25 -7.57 -23.09
N LEU A 16 0.95 -7.49 -24.39
CA LEU A 16 -0.27 -8.06 -24.96
C LEU A 16 -0.21 -9.58 -25.08
N SER A 17 0.93 -10.15 -25.49
CA SER A 17 1.17 -11.59 -25.49
C SER A 17 1.06 -12.17 -24.08
N THR A 18 1.69 -11.51 -23.11
CA THR A 18 1.58 -11.88 -21.70
C THR A 18 0.13 -11.80 -21.20
N GLN A 19 -0.57 -10.68 -21.41
CA GLN A 19 -1.96 -10.50 -20.99
C GLN A 19 -2.90 -11.56 -21.59
N ARG A 20 -2.74 -11.91 -22.88
CA ARG A 20 -3.60 -12.89 -23.58
C ARG A 20 -3.47 -14.32 -23.05
N ARG A 21 -2.39 -14.64 -22.35
CA ARG A 21 -2.14 -15.97 -21.75
C ARG A 21 -2.59 -16.04 -20.29
N LEU A 22 -3.24 -14.99 -19.80
CA LEU A 22 -3.73 -14.85 -18.45
C LEU A 22 -5.22 -14.55 -18.48
N SER A 23 -5.97 -15.10 -17.53
CA SER A 23 -7.39 -14.79 -17.35
C SER A 23 -7.77 -14.81 -15.87
N VAL A 24 -8.94 -14.26 -15.54
CA VAL A 24 -9.53 -14.39 -14.22
C VAL A 24 -10.80 -15.23 -14.32
N GLU A 25 -10.84 -16.32 -13.55
CA GLU A 25 -11.99 -17.22 -13.45
C GLU A 25 -12.33 -17.45 -11.98
N ASP A 26 -13.54 -17.08 -11.56
CA ASP A 26 -14.06 -17.28 -10.20
C ASP A 26 -13.14 -16.77 -9.08
N GLY A 27 -12.48 -15.63 -9.29
CA GLY A 27 -11.55 -15.05 -8.31
C GLY A 27 -10.15 -15.71 -8.29
N TYR A 28 -9.80 -16.45 -9.33
CA TYR A 28 -8.48 -17.01 -9.54
C TYR A 28 -7.83 -16.42 -10.79
N LEU A 29 -6.55 -16.06 -10.69
CA LEU A 29 -5.69 -15.90 -11.85
C LEU A 29 -5.45 -17.29 -12.45
N VAL A 30 -5.70 -17.44 -13.74
CA VAL A 30 -5.46 -18.68 -14.50
C VAL A 30 -4.44 -18.41 -15.59
N SER A 31 -3.38 -19.22 -15.65
CA SER A 31 -2.49 -19.24 -16.81
C SER A 31 -3.00 -20.25 -17.82
N THR A 32 -3.18 -19.82 -19.07
CA THR A 32 -3.64 -20.69 -20.17
C THR A 32 -2.53 -21.60 -20.72
N VAL A 33 -1.31 -21.50 -20.18
CA VAL A 33 -0.14 -22.28 -20.65
C VAL A 33 0.08 -23.54 -19.82
N ASN A 34 -0.21 -23.48 -18.52
CA ASN A 34 0.04 -24.58 -17.58
C ASN A 34 -1.19 -24.94 -16.72
N ASP A 35 -2.33 -24.31 -16.98
CA ASP A 35 -3.61 -24.48 -16.26
C ASP A 35 -3.56 -24.23 -14.75
N ARG A 36 -2.47 -23.63 -14.25
CA ARG A 36 -2.32 -23.31 -12.82
C ARG A 36 -3.23 -22.13 -12.44
N ARG A 37 -3.78 -22.23 -11.24
CA ARG A 37 -4.75 -21.27 -10.69
C ARG A 37 -4.27 -20.74 -9.34
N TYR A 38 -4.38 -19.43 -9.13
CA TYR A 38 -3.98 -18.77 -7.89
C TYR A 38 -5.06 -17.78 -7.44
N GLY A 39 -5.55 -17.91 -6.21
CA GLY A 39 -6.59 -17.02 -5.70
C GLY A 39 -6.10 -15.57 -5.59
N ILE A 40 -6.71 -14.65 -6.33
CA ILE A 40 -6.30 -13.23 -6.32
C ILE A 40 -6.89 -12.43 -5.16
N GLY A 41 -7.88 -13.02 -4.47
CA GLY A 41 -8.62 -12.32 -3.41
C GLY A 41 -9.56 -11.25 -3.96
N GLU A 42 -10.09 -10.42 -3.07
CA GLU A 42 -10.95 -9.28 -3.44
C GLU A 42 -10.10 -8.01 -3.54
N PHE A 43 -10.09 -7.36 -4.70
CA PHE A 43 -9.42 -6.07 -4.89
C PHE A 43 -10.40 -4.90 -4.84
N SER A 44 -10.07 -3.87 -4.07
CA SER A 44 -10.84 -2.62 -3.98
C SER A 44 -9.91 -1.41 -3.79
N LEU A 45 -10.45 -0.21 -4.02
CA LEU A 45 -9.74 1.07 -3.87
C LEU A 45 -10.46 1.99 -2.87
N PRO A 46 -10.66 1.59 -1.61
CA PRO A 46 -11.41 2.41 -0.66
C PRO A 46 -10.64 3.69 -0.31
N THR A 47 -11.36 4.80 -0.24
CA THR A 47 -10.90 6.04 0.37
C THR A 47 -10.89 5.93 1.90
N LEU A 48 -10.09 6.77 2.57
CA LEU A 48 -10.11 6.87 4.02
C LEU A 48 -11.51 7.21 4.55
N ALA A 49 -12.22 8.14 3.89
CA ALA A 49 -13.58 8.52 4.25
C ALA A 49 -14.55 7.33 4.18
N GLU A 50 -14.46 6.50 3.15
CA GLU A 50 -15.26 5.28 3.05
C GLU A 50 -14.95 4.28 4.16
N LEU A 51 -13.68 4.09 4.51
CA LEU A 51 -13.28 3.19 5.60
C LEU A 51 -13.83 3.67 6.95
N ARG A 52 -13.73 4.98 7.24
CA ARG A 52 -14.35 5.60 8.43
C ARG A 52 -15.86 5.37 8.48
N GLY A 53 -16.54 5.34 7.33
CA GLY A 53 -17.97 5.04 7.25
C GLY A 53 -18.33 3.55 7.38
N ARG A 54 -17.37 2.64 7.15
CA ARG A 54 -17.60 1.18 7.15
C ARG A 54 -17.31 0.53 8.51
N VAL A 55 -16.47 1.13 9.34
CA VAL A 55 -16.08 0.57 10.63
C VAL A 55 -16.04 1.63 11.72
N ASP A 56 -16.68 1.31 12.84
CA ASP A 56 -16.45 1.97 14.13
C ASP A 56 -15.31 1.23 14.86
N PRO A 57 -14.11 1.84 15.03
CA PRO A 57 -12.97 1.20 15.68
C PRO A 57 -13.03 1.28 17.20
N THR A 58 -14.16 1.65 17.80
CA THR A 58 -14.34 1.77 19.25
C THR A 58 -15.07 0.58 19.88
N GLY A 59 -15.05 0.50 21.21
CA GLY A 59 -15.83 -0.46 22.00
C GLY A 59 -15.19 -1.85 22.16
N GLY A 60 -14.02 -2.10 21.56
CA GLY A 60 -13.22 -3.30 21.77
C GLY A 60 -12.13 -3.12 22.84
N PRO A 61 -11.30 -4.16 23.06
CA PRO A 61 -10.14 -4.06 23.92
C PRO A 61 -9.09 -3.11 23.32
N ARG A 62 -8.14 -2.66 24.15
CA ARG A 62 -7.04 -1.82 23.67
C ARG A 62 -6.17 -2.58 22.68
N SER A 63 -5.86 -1.98 21.54
CA SER A 63 -4.95 -2.53 20.52
C SER A 63 -3.53 -2.61 21.06
N SER A 64 -2.82 -3.70 20.76
CA SER A 64 -1.39 -3.86 21.07
C SER A 64 -0.52 -3.25 19.99
N LEU A 65 0.63 -2.71 20.39
CA LEU A 65 1.65 -2.19 19.49
C LEU A 65 3.01 -2.78 19.86
N ASP A 66 3.63 -3.49 18.93
CA ASP A 66 4.95 -4.10 19.12
C ASP A 66 5.80 -4.02 17.84
N GLY A 67 7.09 -4.30 17.96
CA GLY A 67 8.03 -4.34 16.86
C GLY A 67 8.29 -5.77 16.38
N LEU A 68 8.47 -5.93 15.07
CA LEU A 68 8.81 -7.21 14.46
C LEU A 68 9.99 -7.04 13.51
N VAL A 69 11.08 -7.79 13.71
CA VAL A 69 12.17 -7.84 12.74
C VAL A 69 11.97 -9.04 11.83
N GLY A 70 11.94 -8.82 10.52
CA GLY A 70 11.76 -9.90 9.56
C GLY A 70 11.84 -9.48 8.10
N ASP A 71 12.14 -10.45 7.26
CA ASP A 71 12.03 -10.31 5.82
C ASP A 71 10.55 -10.35 5.39
N ALA A 72 10.09 -9.34 4.65
CA ALA A 72 8.67 -9.21 4.31
C ALA A 72 8.14 -10.44 3.56
N ARG A 73 8.94 -11.01 2.65
CA ARG A 73 8.57 -12.20 1.88
C ARG A 73 8.47 -13.44 2.77
N ALA A 74 9.38 -13.59 3.74
CA ALA A 74 9.31 -14.64 4.76
C ALA A 74 8.09 -14.48 5.68
N LEU A 75 7.76 -13.26 6.10
CA LEU A 75 6.62 -12.99 6.99
C LEU A 75 5.27 -13.36 6.34
N HIS A 76 5.12 -13.20 5.01
CA HIS A 76 3.91 -13.63 4.30
C HIS A 76 3.70 -15.15 4.30
N ARG A 77 4.79 -15.92 4.42
CA ARG A 77 4.76 -17.39 4.45
C ARG A 77 4.56 -17.95 5.85
N ASP A 78 4.76 -17.13 6.87
CA ASP A 78 4.73 -17.57 8.26
C ASP A 78 3.28 -17.87 8.67
N PRO A 79 2.96 -19.10 9.10
CA PRO A 79 1.61 -19.48 9.49
C PRO A 79 1.04 -18.61 10.62
N ARG A 80 1.89 -17.99 11.45
CA ARG A 80 1.46 -17.07 12.52
C ARG A 80 0.76 -15.82 11.99
N PHE A 81 1.02 -15.44 10.73
CA PHE A 81 0.43 -14.29 10.07
C PHE A 81 -0.59 -14.69 8.99
N GLY A 82 -1.07 -15.93 9.01
CA GLY A 82 -2.20 -16.36 8.17
C GLY A 82 -3.43 -15.47 8.41
N GLY A 83 -3.97 -14.90 7.34
CA GLY A 83 -5.10 -13.97 7.37
C GLY A 83 -4.75 -12.55 7.84
N ALA A 84 -3.50 -12.26 8.21
CA ALA A 84 -3.10 -10.92 8.64
C ALA A 84 -3.17 -9.90 7.48
N LEU A 85 -3.30 -8.62 7.82
CA LEU A 85 -3.19 -7.51 6.87
C LEU A 85 -1.75 -6.99 6.84
N PHE A 86 -1.13 -6.97 5.67
CA PHE A 86 0.21 -6.43 5.44
C PHE A 86 0.11 -5.05 4.79
N GLN A 87 0.70 -4.04 5.41
CA GLN A 87 0.92 -2.75 4.76
C GLN A 87 2.09 -2.89 3.79
N VAL A 88 1.83 -2.61 2.52
CA VAL A 88 2.81 -2.70 1.43
C VAL A 88 3.17 -1.29 0.98
N ALA A 89 4.45 -0.94 1.09
CA ALA A 89 4.96 0.28 0.47
C ALA A 89 4.91 0.11 -1.06
N SER A 90 4.04 0.88 -1.70
CA SER A 90 3.72 0.80 -3.12
C SER A 90 3.67 2.21 -3.72
N GLN A 91 3.32 2.32 -5.00
CA GLN A 91 3.05 3.58 -5.68
C GLN A 91 1.56 3.88 -5.75
N PHE A 92 1.19 5.11 -6.13
CA PHE A 92 -0.22 5.51 -6.27
C PHE A 92 -0.98 4.72 -7.35
N ASN A 93 -0.28 3.94 -8.18
CA ASN A 93 -0.87 3.01 -9.14
C ASN A 93 -0.93 1.55 -8.65
N VAL A 94 -0.60 1.29 -7.37
CA VAL A 94 -0.71 -0.04 -6.74
C VAL A 94 0.24 -1.07 -7.38
N LEU A 95 1.38 -0.60 -7.89
CA LEU A 95 2.47 -1.40 -8.46
C LEU A 95 3.80 -0.97 -7.83
N GLU A 96 4.77 -1.88 -7.80
CA GLU A 96 6.06 -1.73 -7.10
C GLU A 96 7.23 -1.54 -8.09
N MET A 97 7.07 -0.59 -9.02
CA MET A 97 8.09 -0.30 -10.03
C MET A 97 9.32 0.39 -9.42
N ILE A 98 10.52 0.10 -9.92
CA ILE A 98 11.78 0.64 -9.33
C ILE A 98 12.02 2.14 -9.65
N SER A 99 11.31 2.68 -10.64
CA SER A 99 11.51 4.05 -11.13
C SER A 99 10.25 4.59 -11.83
N PRO A 100 10.03 5.92 -11.84
CA PRO A 100 8.97 6.55 -12.64
C PRO A 100 9.10 6.32 -14.15
N HIS A 101 10.23 5.79 -14.63
CA HIS A 101 10.41 5.41 -16.04
C HIS A 101 10.03 3.98 -16.34
N VAL A 102 9.76 3.16 -15.31
CA VAL A 102 9.34 1.78 -15.50
C VAL A 102 7.82 1.70 -15.58
N THR A 103 7.28 1.42 -16.76
CA THR A 103 5.84 1.35 -17.01
C THR A 103 5.27 -0.04 -16.71
N PRO A 104 3.94 -0.16 -16.50
CA PRO A 104 3.26 -1.46 -16.38
C PRO A 104 3.58 -2.47 -17.50
N GLU A 105 3.76 -1.97 -18.73
CA GLU A 105 4.09 -2.78 -19.90
C GLU A 105 5.45 -3.44 -19.85
N GLN A 106 6.35 -2.95 -18.99
CA GLN A 106 7.66 -3.55 -18.77
C GLN A 106 7.64 -4.70 -17.76
N GLY A 107 6.46 -5.08 -17.29
CA GLY A 107 6.22 -6.31 -16.54
C GLY A 107 6.57 -6.24 -15.06
N VAL A 108 6.10 -7.24 -14.33
CA VAL A 108 6.25 -7.42 -12.88
C VAL A 108 7.24 -8.51 -12.52
N GLY A 109 7.57 -9.43 -13.44
CA GLY A 109 8.59 -10.46 -13.24
C GLY A 109 9.95 -9.90 -12.83
N ARG A 110 10.25 -8.67 -13.27
CA ARG A 110 11.44 -7.91 -12.89
C ARG A 110 11.55 -7.55 -11.41
N TYR A 111 10.47 -7.64 -10.63
CA TYR A 111 10.49 -7.45 -9.18
C TYR A 111 11.49 -8.38 -8.48
N ALA A 112 11.85 -9.50 -9.12
CA ALA A 112 12.91 -10.40 -8.65
C ALA A 112 14.28 -9.73 -8.44
N HIS A 113 14.52 -8.59 -9.09
CA HIS A 113 15.80 -7.87 -9.06
C HIS A 113 15.80 -6.66 -8.13
N ASP A 114 14.67 -6.39 -7.48
CA ASP A 114 14.53 -5.28 -6.54
C ASP A 114 14.46 -5.83 -5.10
N PRO A 115 15.47 -5.57 -4.25
CA PRO A 115 15.52 -6.09 -2.89
C PRO A 115 14.67 -5.29 -1.89
N THR A 116 13.88 -4.32 -2.33
CA THR A 116 13.02 -3.52 -1.45
C THR A 116 11.77 -4.30 -0.98
N GLN A 117 11.13 -3.80 0.08
CA GLN A 117 10.01 -4.50 0.71
C GLN A 117 8.77 -4.60 -0.18
N GLY A 118 8.47 -3.58 -0.99
CA GLY A 118 7.30 -3.59 -1.88
C GLY A 118 7.32 -4.80 -2.84
N PRO A 119 8.36 -4.93 -3.68
CA PRO A 119 8.59 -6.09 -4.55
C PRO A 119 8.56 -7.43 -3.79
N ALA A 120 9.13 -7.49 -2.59
CA ALA A 120 9.10 -8.69 -1.74
C ALA A 120 7.65 -9.10 -1.37
N CYS A 121 6.82 -8.14 -0.95
CA CYS A 121 5.39 -8.36 -0.68
C CYS A 121 4.62 -8.72 -1.96
N ALA A 122 4.92 -8.07 -3.08
CA ALA A 122 4.27 -8.32 -4.36
C ALA A 122 4.55 -9.75 -4.88
N ILE A 123 5.79 -10.23 -4.74
CA ILE A 123 6.17 -11.60 -5.12
C ILE A 123 5.49 -12.65 -4.22
N ALA A 124 5.31 -12.34 -2.93
CA ALA A 124 4.71 -13.28 -1.98
C ALA A 124 3.29 -13.71 -2.38
N VAL A 125 2.51 -12.80 -2.98
CA VAL A 125 1.16 -13.06 -3.53
C VAL A 125 1.12 -12.83 -5.05
N GLY A 126 2.05 -13.45 -5.75
CA GLY A 126 2.30 -13.23 -7.18
C GLY A 126 1.06 -13.29 -8.07
N GLY A 127 0.08 -14.14 -7.76
CA GLY A 127 -1.20 -14.17 -8.48
C GLY A 127 -1.95 -12.84 -8.47
N ALA A 128 -2.10 -12.24 -7.29
CA ALA A 128 -2.73 -10.92 -7.13
C ALA A 128 -1.89 -9.81 -7.79
N THR A 129 -0.56 -9.90 -7.72
CA THR A 129 0.35 -8.95 -8.37
C THR A 129 0.24 -8.96 -9.90
N ILE A 130 0.23 -10.14 -10.52
CA ILE A 130 0.03 -10.28 -11.97
C ILE A 130 -1.34 -9.72 -12.36
N TYR A 131 -2.38 -10.01 -11.57
CA TYR A 131 -3.71 -9.44 -11.79
C TYR A 131 -3.70 -7.90 -11.79
N ARG A 132 -3.09 -7.26 -10.78
CA ARG A 132 -3.03 -5.78 -10.70
C ARG A 132 -2.34 -5.12 -11.88
N ASN A 133 -1.38 -5.79 -12.52
CA ASN A 133 -0.70 -5.24 -13.69
C ASN A 133 -1.48 -5.51 -14.99
N TYR A 134 -1.91 -6.76 -15.20
CA TYR A 134 -2.38 -7.23 -16.50
C TYR A 134 -3.89 -7.31 -16.63
N LEU A 135 -4.65 -7.48 -15.56
CA LEU A 135 -6.07 -7.86 -15.66
C LEU A 135 -7.03 -6.98 -14.84
N VAL A 136 -6.51 -6.10 -13.98
CA VAL A 136 -7.36 -5.20 -13.19
C VAL A 136 -8.18 -4.28 -14.10
N PRO A 137 -9.49 -4.12 -13.87
CA PRO A 137 -10.28 -3.12 -14.56
C PRO A 137 -9.80 -1.72 -14.22
N VAL A 138 -9.45 -0.92 -15.22
CA VAL A 138 -8.98 0.46 -15.06
C VAL A 138 -9.33 1.28 -16.30
N GLY A 139 -9.93 2.45 -16.10
CA GLY A 139 -10.26 3.39 -17.19
C GLY A 139 -11.08 2.78 -18.34
N GLY A 140 -12.01 1.86 -18.04
CA GLY A 140 -12.87 1.21 -19.04
C GLY A 140 -12.22 0.07 -19.83
N ALA A 141 -11.00 -0.34 -19.49
CA ALA A 141 -10.31 -1.49 -20.07
C ALA A 141 -9.69 -2.38 -18.98
N ILE A 142 -9.04 -3.47 -19.38
CA ILE A 142 -8.32 -4.38 -18.47
C ILE A 142 -6.81 -4.12 -18.53
N GLY A 143 -6.17 -4.21 -17.37
CA GLY A 143 -4.74 -4.03 -17.21
C GLY A 143 -4.31 -2.56 -17.23
N GLN A 144 -3.27 -2.28 -16.44
CA GLN A 144 -2.64 -0.96 -16.37
C GLN A 144 -1.62 -0.79 -17.49
N THR A 145 -1.57 0.39 -18.09
CA THR A 145 -0.63 0.81 -19.13
C THR A 145 0.00 2.15 -18.76
N ALA A 146 1.02 2.62 -19.47
CA ALA A 146 1.67 3.90 -19.22
C ALA A 146 0.70 5.10 -19.26
N ASP A 147 -0.36 4.99 -20.06
CA ASP A 147 -1.39 6.01 -20.30
C ASP A 147 -2.69 5.77 -19.52
N ARG A 148 -2.83 4.65 -18.82
CA ARG A 148 -4.04 4.28 -18.08
C ARG A 148 -3.69 3.49 -16.83
N GLN A 149 -3.70 4.17 -15.69
CA GLN A 149 -3.30 3.60 -14.41
C GLN A 149 -4.34 3.91 -13.35
N ILE A 150 -4.34 3.09 -12.31
CA ILE A 150 -4.95 3.45 -11.05
C ILE A 150 -4.18 4.68 -10.51
N ASP A 151 -4.90 5.61 -9.90
CA ASP A 151 -4.31 6.74 -9.20
C ASP A 151 -5.04 6.93 -7.87
N THR A 152 -4.45 6.41 -6.80
CA THR A 152 -5.04 6.50 -5.46
C THR A 152 -4.88 7.88 -4.80
N LEU A 153 -4.20 8.82 -5.46
CA LEU A 153 -4.07 10.22 -5.06
C LEU A 153 -5.05 11.15 -5.79
N ALA A 154 -5.78 10.64 -6.79
CA ALA A 154 -6.59 11.46 -7.70
C ALA A 154 -7.56 12.41 -6.98
N GLU A 155 -8.35 11.89 -6.04
CA GLU A 155 -9.34 12.69 -5.29
C GLU A 155 -8.70 13.69 -4.32
N VAL A 156 -7.53 13.38 -3.77
CA VAL A 156 -6.72 14.36 -3.01
C VAL A 156 -6.26 15.48 -3.93
N GLY A 157 -5.89 15.17 -5.18
CA GLY A 157 -5.58 16.17 -6.20
C GLY A 157 -6.73 17.10 -6.51
N VAL A 158 -7.95 16.57 -6.66
CA VAL A 158 -9.15 17.40 -6.85
C VAL A 158 -9.34 18.35 -5.66
N ALA A 159 -9.30 17.83 -4.43
CA ALA A 159 -9.49 18.63 -3.23
C ALA A 159 -8.39 19.72 -3.07
N LEU A 160 -7.13 19.39 -3.34
CA LEU A 160 -6.03 20.36 -3.26
C LEU A 160 -6.10 21.39 -4.39
N ALA A 161 -6.55 21.01 -5.59
CA ALA A 161 -6.75 21.94 -6.69
C ALA A 161 -7.82 22.98 -6.35
N GLU A 162 -8.93 22.55 -5.73
CA GLU A 162 -9.97 23.46 -5.23
C GLU A 162 -9.46 24.39 -4.14
N LEU A 163 -8.71 23.87 -3.15
CA LEU A 163 -8.17 24.66 -2.04
C LEU A 163 -7.11 25.68 -2.47
N THR A 164 -6.26 25.32 -3.44
CA THR A 164 -5.17 26.19 -3.91
C THR A 164 -5.59 27.11 -5.05
N GLY A 165 -6.69 26.82 -5.73
CA GLY A 165 -7.10 27.48 -6.96
C GLY A 165 -6.21 27.16 -8.16
N LEU A 166 -5.31 26.18 -8.06
CA LEU A 166 -4.44 25.73 -9.14
C LEU A 166 -4.98 24.43 -9.75
N PRO A 167 -4.83 24.20 -11.07
CA PRO A 167 -5.11 22.88 -11.64
C PRO A 167 -4.16 21.83 -11.05
N THR A 168 -4.58 20.57 -10.97
CA THR A 168 -3.74 19.45 -10.48
C THR A 168 -2.40 19.36 -11.20
N THR A 169 -2.37 19.62 -12.51
CA THR A 169 -1.14 19.66 -13.32
C THR A 169 -0.19 20.80 -12.95
N GLY A 170 -0.68 21.82 -12.25
CA GLY A 170 0.13 22.88 -11.65
C GLY A 170 0.73 22.48 -10.29
N LEU A 171 0.12 21.51 -9.61
CA LEU A 171 0.57 21.00 -8.32
C LEU A 171 1.65 19.92 -8.50
N TRP A 172 1.39 18.92 -9.34
CA TRP A 172 2.34 17.87 -9.69
C TRP A 172 2.03 17.24 -11.05
N SER A 173 3.00 16.47 -11.56
CA SER A 173 2.80 15.54 -12.67
C SER A 173 2.83 14.10 -12.14
N MET A 174 1.79 13.33 -12.43
CA MET A 174 1.77 11.89 -12.11
C MET A 174 2.50 11.11 -13.19
N ARG A 175 3.47 10.28 -12.79
CA ARG A 175 4.22 9.44 -13.72
C ARG A 175 4.46 8.05 -13.13
N ASN A 176 3.81 7.03 -13.66
CA ASN A 176 3.92 5.64 -13.18
C ASN A 176 3.70 5.49 -11.67
N GLY A 177 2.70 6.20 -11.12
CA GLY A 177 2.38 6.21 -9.70
C GLY A 177 3.29 7.09 -8.83
N TYR A 178 4.18 7.90 -9.41
CA TYR A 178 4.98 8.90 -8.72
C TYR A 178 4.37 10.30 -8.91
N ALA A 179 3.96 10.94 -7.82
CA ALA A 179 3.52 12.33 -7.81
C ALA A 179 4.74 13.28 -7.80
N LEU A 180 5.18 13.73 -8.98
CA LEU A 180 6.34 14.59 -9.16
C LEU A 180 5.93 16.06 -9.04
N ALA A 181 5.98 16.59 -7.81
CA ALA A 181 5.53 17.95 -7.49
C ALA A 181 6.47 19.04 -8.02
N THR A 182 5.87 20.20 -8.30
CA THR A 182 6.58 21.44 -8.64
C THR A 182 6.89 22.24 -7.37
N ALA A 183 7.85 23.18 -7.43
CA ALA A 183 8.13 24.06 -6.29
C ALA A 183 6.93 24.95 -5.96
N GLU A 184 6.28 25.49 -6.99
CA GLU A 184 5.08 26.32 -6.90
C GLU A 184 3.91 25.52 -6.34
N GLY A 185 3.74 24.27 -6.77
CA GLY A 185 2.71 23.37 -6.29
C GLY A 185 2.86 23.04 -4.81
N LEU A 186 4.07 22.68 -4.37
CA LEU A 186 4.35 22.43 -2.96
C LEU A 186 4.16 23.68 -2.09
N ALA A 187 4.57 24.85 -2.57
CA ALA A 187 4.34 26.10 -1.86
C ALA A 187 2.84 26.38 -1.70
N ALA A 188 2.06 26.26 -2.79
CA ALA A 188 0.62 26.47 -2.75
C ALA A 188 -0.09 25.47 -1.82
N ILE A 189 0.26 24.18 -1.88
CA ILE A 189 -0.27 23.16 -0.97
C ILE A 189 0.10 23.48 0.48
N GLY A 190 1.36 23.86 0.73
CA GLY A 190 1.83 24.22 2.06
C GLY A 190 1.07 25.41 2.65
N ASP A 191 0.86 26.47 1.87
CA ASP A 191 0.11 27.66 2.28
C ASP A 191 -1.36 27.35 2.53
N ALA A 192 -1.99 26.57 1.64
CA ALA A 192 -3.39 26.16 1.76
C ALA A 192 -3.62 25.29 3.00
N LEU A 193 -2.81 24.25 3.20
CA LEU A 193 -2.91 23.37 4.37
C LEU A 193 -2.50 24.09 5.67
N GLY A 194 -1.56 25.02 5.62
CA GLY A 194 -1.14 25.82 6.77
C GLY A 194 -2.18 26.83 7.24
N SER A 195 -3.01 27.31 6.31
CA SER A 195 -4.10 28.27 6.59
C SER A 195 -5.44 27.60 6.90
N ALA A 196 -5.59 26.32 6.52
CA ALA A 196 -6.79 25.53 6.78
C ALA A 196 -6.91 25.14 8.26
N ASP A 197 -8.16 25.06 8.75
CA ASP A 197 -8.44 24.46 10.05
C ASP A 197 -8.33 22.93 10.01
N GLU A 198 -8.51 22.28 11.16
CA GLU A 198 -8.41 20.83 11.25
C GLU A 198 -9.50 20.10 10.46
N ASP A 199 -10.72 20.65 10.40
CA ASP A 199 -11.84 19.99 9.70
C ASP A 199 -11.59 19.95 8.20
N VAL A 200 -11.07 21.03 7.61
CA VAL A 200 -10.68 21.07 6.20
C VAL A 200 -9.52 20.11 5.94
N ARG A 201 -8.48 20.09 6.78
CA ARG A 201 -7.37 19.15 6.64
C ARG A 201 -7.84 17.70 6.76
N ASP A 202 -8.77 17.42 7.67
CA ASP A 202 -9.36 16.10 7.85
C ASP A 202 -10.18 15.63 6.66
N ALA A 203 -10.93 16.54 6.03
CA ALA A 203 -11.63 16.28 4.79
C ALA A 203 -10.66 15.89 3.67
N VAL A 204 -9.55 16.63 3.48
CA VAL A 204 -8.53 16.31 2.47
C VAL A 204 -7.90 14.94 2.73
N ARG A 205 -7.58 14.61 3.99
CA ARG A 205 -7.10 13.27 4.37
C ARG A 205 -8.10 12.18 3.98
N GLY A 206 -9.39 12.44 4.19
CA GLY A 206 -10.49 11.54 3.83
C GLY A 206 -10.52 11.11 2.36
N HIS A 207 -9.98 11.92 1.45
CA HIS A 207 -9.98 11.64 0.00
C HIS A 207 -8.90 10.65 -0.46
N LEU A 208 -7.87 10.37 0.36
CA LEU A 208 -6.83 9.43 -0.06
C LEU A 208 -7.40 8.02 -0.18
N ALA A 209 -7.16 7.36 -1.32
CA ALA A 209 -7.43 5.95 -1.50
C ALA A 209 -6.18 5.09 -1.24
N ILE A 210 -6.42 3.82 -0.90
CA ILE A 210 -5.40 2.78 -0.86
C ILE A 210 -5.81 1.61 -1.74
N GLY A 211 -4.85 0.86 -2.27
CA GLY A 211 -5.16 -0.44 -2.87
C GLY A 211 -5.37 -1.47 -1.78
N LEU A 212 -6.48 -2.22 -1.80
CA LEU A 212 -6.74 -3.24 -0.79
C LEU A 212 -7.07 -4.57 -1.46
N HIS A 213 -6.17 -5.54 -1.31
CA HIS A 213 -6.44 -6.96 -1.60
C HIS A 213 -6.80 -7.67 -0.29
N ARG A 214 -7.99 -8.28 -0.22
CA ARG A 214 -8.37 -9.18 0.88
C ARG A 214 -8.20 -10.64 0.47
N ASP A 215 -7.66 -11.46 1.37
CA ASP A 215 -7.57 -12.92 1.23
C ASP A 215 -6.88 -13.40 -0.06
N ALA A 216 -5.83 -12.71 -0.49
CA ALA A 216 -4.98 -13.14 -1.60
C ALA A 216 -4.16 -14.37 -1.21
N GLU A 217 -4.01 -15.30 -2.15
CA GLU A 217 -3.25 -16.52 -1.92
C GLU A 217 -1.74 -16.24 -1.94
N VAL A 218 -1.03 -16.75 -0.94
CA VAL A 218 0.43 -16.70 -0.89
C VAL A 218 0.95 -17.75 -1.87
N THR A 219 1.51 -17.30 -2.99
CA THR A 219 1.97 -18.16 -4.10
C THR A 219 3.46 -18.51 -4.01
N ASP A 220 4.14 -17.97 -3.01
CA ASP A 220 5.58 -18.10 -2.86
C ASP A 220 5.96 -19.18 -1.83
N VAL A 221 5.09 -20.16 -1.63
CA VAL A 221 5.30 -21.36 -0.84
C VAL A 221 5.38 -22.58 -1.76
N ASP A 222 5.94 -23.67 -1.26
CA ASP A 222 5.91 -24.94 -1.99
C ASP A 222 4.49 -25.52 -2.00
N ASP A 223 4.15 -26.21 -3.08
CA ASP A 223 2.88 -26.90 -3.20
C ASP A 223 2.94 -28.21 -2.40
N VAL A 224 2.18 -28.27 -1.31
CA VAL A 224 2.03 -29.47 -0.50
C VAL A 224 0.70 -30.14 -0.83
N GLU A 225 0.74 -31.39 -1.27
CA GLU A 225 -0.45 -32.14 -1.67
C GLU A 225 -1.45 -32.24 -0.51
N GLY A 226 -2.70 -31.88 -0.77
CA GLY A 226 -3.78 -31.89 0.22
C GLY A 226 -3.84 -30.65 1.12
N GLU A 227 -2.87 -29.74 1.05
CA GLU A 227 -2.86 -28.50 1.83
C GLU A 227 -3.30 -27.30 0.99
N ARG A 228 -4.08 -26.40 1.61
CA ARG A 228 -4.42 -25.11 1.00
C ARG A 228 -3.29 -24.13 1.30
N ARG A 229 -2.87 -23.37 0.29
CA ARG A 229 -1.93 -22.26 0.49
C ARG A 229 -2.51 -21.23 1.47
N PRO A 230 -1.67 -20.62 2.32
CA PRO A 230 -2.13 -19.59 3.23
C PRO A 230 -2.63 -18.37 2.44
N ARG A 231 -3.50 -17.60 3.08
CA ARG A 231 -4.05 -16.36 2.54
C ARG A 231 -3.68 -15.20 3.44
N VAL A 232 -3.48 -14.04 2.84
CA VAL A 232 -3.18 -12.79 3.54
C VAL A 232 -3.88 -11.64 2.84
N SER A 233 -4.09 -10.55 3.56
CA SER A 233 -4.57 -9.29 2.98
C SER A 233 -3.40 -8.33 2.79
N GLN A 234 -3.47 -7.45 1.80
CA GLN A 234 -2.46 -6.42 1.54
C GLN A 234 -3.10 -5.04 1.32
N ALA A 235 -2.64 -4.06 2.07
CA ALA A 235 -2.95 -2.64 1.91
C ALA A 235 -1.76 -1.94 1.21
N PHE A 236 -1.91 -1.67 -0.06
CA PHE A 236 -0.94 -0.96 -0.90
C PHE A 236 -1.08 0.53 -0.70
N CYS A 237 -0.06 1.10 -0.07
CA CYS A 237 -0.06 2.50 0.30
C CYS A 237 1.19 3.19 -0.25
N SER A 238 1.01 4.39 -0.78
CA SER A 238 2.12 5.20 -1.26
C SER A 238 2.38 6.39 -0.33
N ALA A 239 3.65 6.73 -0.18
CA ALA A 239 4.05 8.04 0.33
C ALA A 239 4.40 8.96 -0.86
N LEU A 240 4.68 10.23 -0.59
CA LEU A 240 5.20 11.11 -1.63
C LEU A 240 6.66 10.79 -1.97
N PRO A 241 7.08 10.87 -3.24
CA PRO A 241 8.42 10.49 -3.67
C PRO A 241 9.45 11.61 -3.44
N VAL A 242 9.63 12.05 -2.18
CA VAL A 242 10.53 13.15 -1.77
C VAL A 242 11.96 12.93 -2.28
N GLY A 243 12.48 11.70 -2.16
CA GLY A 243 13.82 11.30 -2.61
C GLY A 243 14.02 11.30 -4.13
N TYR A 244 12.96 11.45 -4.91
CA TYR A 244 13.00 11.55 -6.38
C TYR A 244 12.91 13.01 -6.86
N SER A 245 13.07 13.97 -5.96
CA SER A 245 13.03 15.40 -6.25
C SER A 245 14.33 16.10 -5.86
N HIS A 246 14.63 17.21 -6.53
CA HIS A 246 15.71 18.13 -6.14
C HIS A 246 15.25 19.17 -5.10
N LEU A 247 13.95 19.20 -4.78
CA LEU A 247 13.38 20.12 -3.81
C LEU A 247 13.70 19.70 -2.37
N ALA A 248 13.82 20.66 -1.47
CA ALA A 248 14.15 20.38 -0.08
C ALA A 248 12.99 19.65 0.62
N ALA A 249 13.28 18.63 1.43
CA ALA A 249 12.29 17.84 2.15
C ALA A 249 11.26 18.70 2.91
N ARG A 250 11.68 19.78 3.57
CA ARG A 250 10.78 20.72 4.28
C ARG A 250 9.65 21.31 3.41
N GLN A 251 9.84 21.41 2.09
CA GLN A 251 8.80 21.89 1.16
C GLN A 251 7.70 20.83 0.96
N TRP A 252 8.04 19.56 1.12
CA TRP A 252 7.10 18.44 1.01
C TRP A 252 6.32 18.21 2.29
N GLU A 253 6.84 18.62 3.44
CA GLU A 253 6.36 18.22 4.76
C GLU A 253 4.83 18.32 4.93
N PRO A 254 4.14 19.44 4.61
CA PRO A 254 2.70 19.53 4.80
C PRO A 254 1.94 18.47 3.99
N PHE A 255 2.34 18.26 2.73
CA PHE A 255 1.69 17.29 1.85
C PHE A 255 2.06 15.85 2.23
N ALA A 256 3.32 15.61 2.55
CA ALA A 256 3.83 14.28 2.92
C ALA A 256 3.18 13.78 4.20
N ARG A 257 3.07 14.62 5.22
CA ARG A 257 2.40 14.27 6.48
C ARG A 257 0.91 13.94 6.25
N LEU A 258 0.20 14.75 5.46
CA LEU A 258 -1.20 14.50 5.12
C LEU A 258 -1.39 13.12 4.47
N VAL A 259 -0.55 12.77 3.49
CA VAL A 259 -0.61 11.47 2.80
C VAL A 259 -0.25 10.31 3.74
N LEU A 260 0.78 10.47 4.57
CA LEU A 260 1.20 9.45 5.54
C LEU A 260 0.12 9.21 6.60
N GLU A 261 -0.44 10.28 7.19
CA GLU A 261 -1.53 10.20 8.17
C GLU A 261 -2.71 9.42 7.61
N SER A 262 -3.11 9.74 6.37
CA SER A 262 -4.23 9.07 5.70
C SER A 262 -3.92 7.60 5.39
N THR A 263 -2.69 7.31 4.95
CA THR A 263 -2.21 5.96 4.65
C THR A 263 -2.28 5.04 5.87
N TYR A 264 -1.73 5.47 7.00
CA TYR A 264 -1.72 4.66 8.21
C TYR A 264 -3.10 4.50 8.81
N GLU A 265 -3.91 5.56 8.83
CA GLU A 265 -5.28 5.51 9.32
C GLU A 265 -6.13 4.55 8.46
N ALA A 266 -6.06 4.66 7.13
CA ALA A 266 -6.78 3.77 6.21
C ALA A 266 -6.37 2.31 6.38
N THR A 267 -5.07 2.04 6.54
CA THR A 267 -4.57 0.67 6.77
C THR A 267 -5.15 0.07 8.06
N LEU A 268 -5.14 0.83 9.16
CA LEU A 268 -5.61 0.34 10.45
C LEU A 268 -7.14 0.21 10.51
N LEU A 269 -7.89 1.10 9.85
CA LEU A 269 -9.34 0.94 9.70
C LEU A 269 -9.69 -0.27 8.82
N ALA A 270 -8.93 -0.55 7.76
CA ALA A 270 -9.11 -1.77 6.97
C ALA A 270 -8.86 -3.04 7.82
N ALA A 271 -7.86 -3.02 8.72
CA ALA A 271 -7.63 -4.12 9.67
C ALA A 271 -8.79 -4.26 10.67
N ALA A 272 -9.31 -3.15 11.21
CA ALA A 272 -10.47 -3.16 12.12
C ALA A 272 -11.73 -3.69 11.42
N GLU A 273 -11.97 -3.30 10.17
CA GLU A 273 -13.07 -3.81 9.36
C GLU A 273 -12.95 -5.33 9.14
N GLN A 274 -11.75 -5.82 8.80
CA GLN A 274 -11.45 -7.25 8.66
C GLN A 274 -11.72 -8.01 9.97
N ALA A 275 -11.21 -7.50 11.10
CA ALA A 275 -11.40 -8.11 12.42
C ALA A 275 -12.88 -8.20 12.81
N ARG A 276 -13.66 -7.14 12.58
CA ARG A 276 -15.12 -7.14 12.86
C ARG A 276 -15.91 -8.10 11.99
N ARG A 277 -15.38 -8.49 10.83
CA ARG A 277 -15.95 -9.53 9.96
C ARG A 277 -15.51 -10.95 10.34
N GLY A 278 -14.81 -11.11 11.47
CA GLY A 278 -14.31 -12.41 11.95
C GLY A 278 -12.97 -12.82 11.35
N GLY A 279 -12.27 -11.92 10.65
CA GLY A 279 -10.91 -12.13 10.16
C GLY A 279 -9.85 -11.90 11.23
N SER A 280 -8.57 -11.96 10.82
CA SER A 280 -7.44 -11.71 11.74
C SER A 280 -7.45 -10.28 12.27
N THR A 281 -7.06 -10.12 13.53
CA THR A 281 -6.79 -8.82 14.19
C THR A 281 -5.37 -8.32 13.95
N THR A 282 -4.51 -9.15 13.34
CA THR A 282 -3.10 -8.84 13.16
C THR A 282 -2.86 -7.97 11.94
N VAL A 283 -2.13 -6.88 12.13
CA VAL A 283 -1.70 -5.96 11.06
C VAL A 283 -0.20 -5.70 11.15
N LEU A 284 0.49 -5.84 10.02
CA LEU A 284 1.92 -5.62 9.89
C LEU A 284 2.14 -4.29 9.16
N LEU A 285 2.56 -3.27 9.90
CA LEU A 285 2.89 -1.96 9.37
C LEU A 285 4.34 -1.90 8.90
N THR A 286 4.60 -1.13 7.86
CA THR A 286 5.96 -0.77 7.43
C THR A 286 6.17 0.73 7.58
N THR A 287 7.41 1.19 7.53
CA THR A 287 7.74 2.63 7.47
C THR A 287 7.59 3.12 6.03
N VAL A 288 6.35 3.26 5.56
CA VAL A 288 6.01 3.68 4.19
C VAL A 288 6.72 4.99 3.88
N GLY A 289 7.42 5.04 2.75
CA GLY A 289 8.16 6.25 2.34
C GLY A 289 9.55 6.42 2.94
N GLY A 290 9.92 5.71 4.01
CA GLY A 290 11.20 5.89 4.72
C GLY A 290 12.43 5.31 4.01
N GLY A 291 12.24 4.60 2.91
CA GLY A 291 13.30 4.04 2.05
C GLY A 291 13.61 4.95 0.86
N ALA A 292 13.48 4.42 -0.36
CA ALA A 292 13.79 5.14 -1.60
C ALA A 292 13.00 6.46 -1.79
N PHE A 293 11.79 6.53 -1.24
CA PHE A 293 10.94 7.71 -1.31
C PHE A 293 11.39 8.84 -0.38
N GLY A 294 12.32 8.60 0.55
CA GLY A 294 13.02 9.64 1.31
C GLY A 294 12.16 10.50 2.22
N ASN A 295 11.04 10.00 2.73
CA ASN A 295 10.23 10.72 3.71
C ASN A 295 10.95 10.75 5.07
N ASP A 296 10.83 11.85 5.79
CA ASP A 296 11.44 11.97 7.12
C ASP A 296 10.80 10.98 8.10
N MET A 297 11.64 10.28 8.86
CA MET A 297 11.18 9.26 9.79
C MET A 297 10.30 9.83 10.91
N THR A 298 10.45 11.11 11.26
CA THR A 298 9.58 11.77 12.25
C THR A 298 8.15 11.89 11.72
N TRP A 299 7.96 12.26 10.45
CA TRP A 299 6.64 12.35 9.82
C TRP A 299 5.92 11.00 9.81
N ILE A 300 6.68 9.95 9.48
CA ILE A 300 6.18 8.57 9.45
C ILE A 300 5.73 8.14 10.85
N LEU A 301 6.57 8.34 11.86
CA LEU A 301 6.27 7.94 13.23
C LEU A 301 5.08 8.70 13.83
N ASP A 302 5.00 10.00 13.56
CA ASP A 302 3.87 10.81 14.03
C ASP A 302 2.55 10.36 13.37
N ALA A 303 2.58 10.01 12.08
CA ALA A 303 1.43 9.48 11.36
C ALA A 303 0.99 8.10 11.88
N ILE A 304 1.95 7.20 12.19
CA ILE A 304 1.66 5.92 12.86
C ILE A 304 1.03 6.17 14.23
N GLU A 305 1.62 7.06 15.04
CA GLU A 305 1.11 7.35 16.39
C GLU A 305 -0.32 7.89 16.33
N ARG A 306 -0.60 8.82 15.41
CA ARG A 306 -1.97 9.32 15.18
C ARG A 306 -2.92 8.18 14.82
N ALA A 307 -2.55 7.34 13.85
CA ALA A 307 -3.41 6.26 13.36
C ALA A 307 -3.68 5.20 14.44
N VAL A 308 -2.66 4.84 15.25
CA VAL A 308 -2.82 3.88 16.36
C VAL A 308 -3.82 4.39 17.39
N ARG A 309 -3.85 5.70 17.68
CA ARG A 309 -4.85 6.30 18.58
C ARG A 309 -6.27 6.22 18.01
N VAL A 310 -6.45 6.34 16.70
CA VAL A 310 -7.77 6.18 16.05
C VAL A 310 -8.35 4.78 16.28
N VAL A 311 -7.48 3.76 16.28
CA VAL A 311 -7.87 2.36 16.50
C VAL A 311 -7.53 1.87 17.91
N GLU A 312 -7.42 2.77 18.88
CA GLU A 312 -6.97 2.43 20.23
C GLU A 312 -7.82 1.30 20.83
N HIS A 313 -9.14 1.33 20.63
CA HIS A 313 -10.06 0.34 21.18
C HIS A 313 -10.63 -0.62 20.12
N ALA A 314 -9.85 -0.90 19.07
CA ALA A 314 -10.26 -1.83 18.02
C ALA A 314 -9.81 -3.29 18.28
N GLY A 315 -8.98 -3.54 19.31
CA GLY A 315 -8.46 -4.86 19.64
C GLY A 315 -7.49 -5.44 18.61
N LEU A 316 -6.76 -4.59 17.89
CA LEU A 316 -5.80 -5.01 16.87
C LEU A 316 -4.47 -5.44 17.49
N ASP A 317 -3.80 -6.40 16.84
CA ASP A 317 -2.38 -6.72 17.09
C ASP A 317 -1.51 -6.03 16.04
N ILE A 318 -0.98 -4.85 16.36
CA ILE A 318 -0.22 -3.99 15.45
C ILE A 318 1.28 -4.28 15.59
N ARG A 319 1.90 -4.73 14.49
CA ARG A 319 3.34 -5.02 14.42
C ARG A 319 4.05 -4.07 13.46
N ILE A 320 4.93 -3.22 13.97
CA ILE A 320 5.77 -2.37 13.12
C ILE A 320 7.00 -3.18 12.67
N VAL A 321 7.08 -3.43 11.37
CA VAL A 321 8.08 -4.31 10.76
C VAL A 321 9.36 -3.54 10.41
N GLY A 322 10.50 -4.05 10.87
CA GLY A 322 11.84 -3.66 10.43
C GLY A 322 12.53 -4.82 9.70
N HIS A 323 13.34 -4.54 8.67
CA HIS A 323 13.97 -5.62 7.90
C HIS A 323 15.13 -6.29 8.66
N ARG A 324 16.06 -5.50 9.21
CA ARG A 324 17.24 -5.98 9.97
C ARG A 324 17.25 -5.57 11.43
N ASP A 325 16.66 -4.42 11.72
CA ASP A 325 16.50 -3.86 13.06
C ASP A 325 15.27 -2.95 13.08
N LEU A 326 14.81 -2.62 14.27
CA LEU A 326 13.78 -1.62 14.52
C LEU A 326 14.44 -0.26 14.73
N HIS A 327 14.00 0.72 13.95
CA HIS A 327 14.44 2.11 14.12
C HIS A 327 14.24 2.58 15.58
N PRO A 328 15.19 3.31 16.19
CA PRO A 328 15.07 3.75 17.59
C PRO A 328 13.79 4.51 17.90
N GLY A 329 13.28 5.27 16.92
CA GLY A 329 11.99 5.96 17.05
C GLY A 329 10.78 5.03 17.13
N VAL A 330 10.81 3.87 16.46
CA VAL A 330 9.77 2.82 16.59
C VAL A 330 9.79 2.24 18.00
N ARG A 331 10.98 1.91 18.52
CA ARG A 331 11.13 1.40 19.90
C ARG A 331 10.60 2.39 20.94
N ARG A 332 10.88 3.69 20.76
CA ARG A 332 10.35 4.76 21.64
C ARG A 332 8.83 4.87 21.54
N LEU A 333 8.26 4.79 20.33
CA LEU A 333 6.81 4.82 20.14
C LEU A 333 6.13 3.65 20.85
N ILE A 334 6.66 2.44 20.71
CA ILE A 334 6.16 1.24 21.40
C ILE A 334 6.20 1.42 22.92
N ALA A 335 7.32 1.91 23.46
CA ALA A 335 7.46 2.15 24.90
C ALA A 335 6.40 3.15 25.43
N ARG A 336 6.20 4.28 24.73
CA ARG A 336 5.16 5.27 25.09
C ARG A 336 3.75 4.67 25.04
N TRP A 337 3.46 3.83 24.05
CA TRP A 337 2.15 3.19 23.93
C TRP A 337 1.86 2.26 25.12
N ALA A 338 2.87 1.51 25.55
CA ALA A 338 2.79 0.64 26.72
C ALA A 338 2.61 1.44 28.02
N GLU A 339 3.35 2.53 28.22
CA GLU A 339 3.22 3.39 29.40
C GLU A 339 1.85 4.05 29.51
N ALA A 340 1.20 4.36 28.38
CA ALA A 340 -0.17 4.91 28.37
C ALA A 340 -1.26 3.86 28.71
N ALA A 341 -0.90 2.60 28.92
CA ALA A 341 -1.83 1.55 29.36
C ALA A 341 -2.06 1.54 30.88
N ASP A 342 -1.09 2.08 31.63
CA ASP A 342 -1.02 2.09 33.10
C ASP A 342 -1.67 3.35 33.69
#